data_AF-A0A2H0LNQ3-F1
#
_entry.id   AF-A0A2H0LNQ3-F1
#
_cell.length_a   1.000
_cell.length_b   1.000
_cell.length_c   1.000
_cell.angle_alpha   90.00
_cell.angle_beta   90.00
_cell.angle_gamma   90.00
#
_symmetry.space_group_name_H-M   'P 1'
#
loop_
_entity.id
_entity.type
_entity.pdbx_description
1 polymer ?
#
loop_
_entity_poly.entity_id
_entity_poly.type
_entity_poly.pdbx_seq_one_letter_code
_entity_poly.pdbx_strand_id
1 'polypeptide(L)' 'MKQILAAYEQAKTIKNKPTIIIARTVKGKGVSFMEGVIGFHGRAPTQEEAQRALKELA' A
#
# COMPACT_ATOMS: atom_id res chain seq x y z
N MET A 1 4.64 -8.88 5.15
CA MET A 1 5.31 -9.38 3.93
C MET A 1 5.09 -10.87 3.65
N LYS A 2 5.03 -11.75 4.66
CA LYS A 2 4.92 -13.23 4.48
C LYS A 2 3.87 -13.68 3.45
N GLN A 3 2.66 -13.13 3.48
CA GLN A 3 1.58 -13.50 2.55
C GLN A 3 1.87 -13.14 1.09
N ILE A 4 2.50 -11.99 0.84
CA ILE A 4 2.85 -11.55 -0.53
C ILE A 4 3.91 -12.48 -1.11
N LEU A 5 4.94 -12.81 -0.34
CA LEU A 5 5.99 -13.72 -0.78
C LEU A 5 5.45 -15.13 -1.05
N ALA A 6 4.59 -15.65 -0.18
CA ALA A 6 3.95 -16.94 -0.39
C ALA A 6 3.07 -16.96 -1.65
N ALA A 7 2.24 -15.95 -1.87
CA ALA A 7 1.40 -15.84 -3.07
C ALA A 7 2.25 -15.71 -4.35
N TYR A 8 3.37 -14.98 -4.27
CA TYR A 8 4.32 -14.86 -5.38
C TYR A 8 5.01 -16.18 -5.71
N GLU A 9 5.48 -16.91 -4.70
CA GLU A 9 6.09 -18.24 -4.90
C GLU A 9 5.09 -19.24 -5.47
N GLN A 10 3.84 -19.21 -5.02
CA GLN A 10 2.76 -20.02 -5.62
C GLN A 10 2.49 -19.61 -7.08
N ALA A 11 2.48 -18.32 -7.41
CA ALA A 11 2.26 -17.87 -8.78
C ALA A 11 3.31 -18.43 -9.75
N LYS A 12 4.57 -18.58 -9.31
CA LYS A 12 5.66 -19.16 -10.14
C LYS A 12 5.43 -20.62 -10.52
N THR A 13 4.67 -21.37 -9.72
CA THR A 13 4.36 -22.79 -9.99
C THR A 13 3.24 -22.96 -11.00
N ILE A 14 2.43 -21.92 -11.25
CA ILE A 14 1.34 -21.96 -12.23
C ILE A 14 1.89 -21.79 -13.64
N LYS A 15 1.61 -22.76 -14.53
CA LYS A 15 2.04 -22.76 -15.94
C LYS A 15 0.84 -22.66 -16.87
N ASN A 16 1.07 -22.21 -18.10
CA ASN A 16 0.10 -22.14 -19.20
C ASN A 16 -1.16 -21.28 -18.93
N LYS A 17 -1.12 -20.40 -17.92
CA LYS A 17 -2.15 -19.39 -17.66
C LYS A 17 -1.57 -18.21 -16.88
N PRO A 18 -2.12 -16.99 -17.03
CA PRO A 18 -1.74 -15.86 -16.19
C PRO A 18 -2.19 -16.06 -14.74
N THR A 19 -1.48 -15.43 -13.79
CA THR A 19 -1.88 -15.36 -12.37
C THR A 19 -2.00 -13.90 -11.96
N ILE A 20 -3.07 -13.55 -11.24
CA ILE A 20 -3.27 -12.25 -10.61
C ILE A 20 -3.29 -12.40 -9.09
N ILE A 21 -2.58 -11.52 -8.38
CA ILE A 21 -2.62 -11.45 -6.91
C ILE A 21 -3.46 -10.23 -6.54
N ILE A 22 -4.65 -10.46 -5.99
CA ILE A 22 -5.52 -9.39 -5.48
C ILE A 22 -5.07 -9.05 -4.05
N ALA A 23 -4.25 -8.01 -3.91
CA ALA A 23 -3.79 -7.56 -2.61
C ALA A 23 -4.80 -6.58 -1.98
N ARG A 24 -5.39 -6.96 -0.84
CA ARG A 24 -6.20 -6.04 -0.03
C ARG A 24 -5.27 -5.05 0.68
N THR A 25 -5.44 -3.76 0.40
CA THR A 25 -4.59 -2.68 0.94
C THR A 25 -5.43 -1.60 1.62
N VAL A 26 -4.74 -0.67 2.28
CA VAL A 26 -5.31 0.59 2.80
C VAL A 26 -4.65 1.73 2.03
N LYS A 27 -5.45 2.58 1.40
CA LYS A 27 -4.93 3.78 0.71
C LYS A 27 -4.37 4.75 1.74
N GLY A 28 -3.16 5.28 1.54
CA GLY A 28 -2.50 6.14 2.51
C GLY A 28 -1.93 5.39 3.74
N LYS A 29 -1.77 4.06 3.66
CA LYS A 29 -1.24 3.23 4.75
C LYS A 29 0.06 3.81 5.34
N GLY A 30 0.13 3.90 6.67
CA GLY A 30 1.31 4.36 7.40
C GLY A 30 1.25 5.83 7.83
N VAL A 31 0.25 6.58 7.37
CA VAL A 31 -0.01 7.95 7.84
C VAL A 31 -1.47 8.04 8.27
N SER A 32 -1.70 8.11 9.58
CA SER A 32 -3.00 7.96 10.24
C SER A 32 -4.10 8.85 9.65
N PHE A 33 -3.79 10.10 9.35
CA PHE A 33 -4.75 11.06 8.79
C PHE A 33 -4.95 10.95 7.26
N MET A 34 -4.16 10.10 6.59
CA MET A 34 -4.30 9.79 5.17
C MET A 34 -4.97 8.42 4.91
N GLU A 35 -5.01 7.53 5.91
CA GLU A 35 -5.57 6.18 5.75
C GLU A 35 -7.06 6.22 5.38
N GLY A 36 -7.39 5.72 4.19
CA GLY A 36 -8.76 5.66 3.68
C GLY A 36 -9.36 7.01 3.27
N VAL A 37 -8.60 8.10 3.31
CA VAL A 37 -9.12 9.45 3.06
C VAL A 37 -9.06 9.80 1.57
N ILE A 38 -10.22 10.00 0.95
CA ILE A 38 -10.35 10.30 -0.50
C ILE A 38 -9.59 11.58 -0.89
N GLY A 39 -9.58 12.59 0.00
CA GLY A 39 -8.91 13.87 -0.23
C GLY A 39 -7.40 13.77 -0.47
N PHE A 40 -6.76 12.67 -0.09
CA PHE A 40 -5.34 12.39 -0.36
C PHE A 40 -5.15 11.50 -1.60
N HIS A 41 -6.12 11.43 -2.52
CA HIS A 41 -5.95 10.68 -3.76
C HIS A 41 -4.89 11.25 -4.69
N GLY A 42 -4.90 12.56 -4.88
CA GLY A 42 -3.99 13.27 -5.78
C GLY A 42 -3.60 14.66 -5.26
N ARG A 43 -3.97 14.97 -4.01
CA ARG A 43 -3.59 16.22 -3.35
C ARG A 43 -2.23 16.03 -2.69
N ALA A 44 -1.32 16.97 -2.94
CA ALA A 44 -0.06 17.04 -2.20
C ALA A 44 -0.33 17.43 -0.73
N PRO A 45 0.36 16.83 0.26
CA PRO A 45 0.33 17.30 1.64
C PRO A 45 0.89 18.73 1.75
N THR A 46 0.38 19.52 2.70
CA THR A 46 1.04 20.77 3.07
C THR A 46 2.38 20.49 3.76
N GLN A 47 3.21 21.51 3.95
CA GLN A 47 4.49 21.37 4.65
C GLN A 47 4.32 20.80 6.08
N GLU A 48 3.30 21.26 6.80
CA GLU A 48 2.98 20.78 8.15
C GLU A 48 2.49 19.32 8.14
N GLU A 49 1.60 18.98 7.21
CA GLU A 49 1.12 17.60 7.03
C GLU A 49 2.27 16.66 6.66
N ALA A 50 3.20 17.10 5.80
CA ALA A 50 4.36 16.31 5.42
C ALA A 50 5.29 16.07 6.61
N GLN A 51 5.57 17.10 7.43
CA GLN A 51 6.36 16.94 8.65
C GLN A 51 5.69 15.99 9.65
N ARG A 52 4.35 16.05 9.79
CA ARG A 52 3.61 15.12 10.64
C ARG A 52 3.68 13.69 10.08
N ALA A 53 3.45 13.50 8.78
CA ALA A 53 3.51 12.20 8.13
C ALA A 53 4.88 11.53 8.28
N LEU A 54 5.98 12.29 8.11
CA LEU A 54 7.33 11.76 8.28
C LEU A 54 7.63 11.32 9.72
N LYS A 55 7.05 11.99 10.72
CA LYS A 55 7.16 11.56 12.12
C LYS A 55 6.39 10.26 12.40
N GLU A 56 5.29 10.02 11.69
CA GLU A 56 4.50 8.78 11.84
C GLU A 56 5.13 7.57 11.15
N LEU A 57 5.96 7.80 10.12
CA LEU A 57 6.61 6.74 9.33
C LEU A 57 7.97 6.28 9.89
N ALA A 58 8.51 6.98 10.88
CA ALA A 58 9.85 6.77 11.44
C ALA A 58 9.99 5.45 12.22
#